data_AF-A0AA38PDR7-F1
#
_entry.id   AF-A0AA38PDR7-F1
#
_cell.length_a   1.000
_cell.length_b   1.000
_cell.length_c   1.000
_cell.angle_alpha   90.00
_cell.angle_beta   90.00
_cell.angle_gamma   90.00
#
_symmetry.space_group_name_H-M   'P 1'
#
loop_
_entity.id
_entity.type
_entity.pdbx_description
1 polymer ?
#
loop_
_entity_poly.entity_id
_entity_poly.type
_entity_poly.pdbx_seq_one_letter_code
_entity_poly.pdbx_strand_id
1 'polypeptide(L)'
;MSQHTILVLSLYEEDYMYSIFEHLMSSMRAVATVKLVTSAEEAQRILLSDTPPTAVLSIDAAPTDAKYAELNNQLVRFAKAGGTVVFGCNFSGH
;
A
#
# COMPACT_ATOMS: atom_id res chain seq x y z
N MET A 1 -3.43 5.35 -22.95
CA MET A 1 -3.60 4.28 -21.94
C MET A 1 -3.56 4.96 -20.58
N SER A 2 -4.56 4.73 -19.72
CA SER A 2 -4.54 5.23 -18.33
C SER A 2 -3.37 4.58 -17.59
N GLN A 3 -2.43 5.38 -17.10
CA GLN A 3 -1.29 4.89 -16.34
C GLN A 3 -1.79 4.44 -14.96
N HIS A 4 -1.77 3.13 -14.71
CA HIS A 4 -2.17 2.58 -13.41
C HIS A 4 -1.13 2.94 -12.36
N THR A 5 -1.55 3.60 -11.29
CA THR A 5 -0.71 3.88 -10.12
C THR A 5 -1.04 2.89 -9.02
N ILE A 6 -0.02 2.20 -8.52
CA ILE A 6 -0.09 1.32 -7.35
C ILE A 6 0.65 2.00 -6.21
N LEU A 7 -0.05 2.25 -5.10
CA LEU A 7 0.55 2.73 -3.86
C LEU A 7 0.97 1.52 -3.03
N VAL A 8 2.24 1.45 -2.64
CA VAL A 8 2.75 0.37 -1.79
C VAL A 8 3.04 0.91 -0.40
N LEU A 9 2.50 0.27 0.64
CA LEU A 9 2.68 0.63 2.03
C LEU A 9 3.74 -0.27 2.68
N SER A 10 4.78 0.35 3.23
CA SER A 10 5.85 -0.29 4.03
C SER A 10 6.08 0.53 5.29
N LEU A 11 5.13 0.49 6.21
CA LEU A 11 5.09 1.32 7.41
C LEU A 11 5.87 0.72 8.58
N TYR A 12 6.10 -0.60 8.56
CA TYR A 12 7.18 -1.18 9.35
C TYR A 12 8.46 -0.93 8.56
N GLU A 13 9.30 -0.03 9.07
CA GLU A 13 10.59 0.34 8.47
C GLU A 13 11.62 -0.79 8.63
N GLU A 14 11.29 -1.97 8.11
CA GLU A 14 12.08 -3.19 8.23
C GLU A 14 12.89 -3.39 6.94
N ASP A 15 14.20 -3.14 7.03
CA ASP A 15 15.12 -3.14 5.89
C ASP A 15 15.07 -4.44 5.05
N TYR A 16 14.77 -5.58 5.70
CA TYR A 16 14.71 -6.88 5.04
C TYR A 16 13.46 -7.05 4.16
N MET A 17 12.41 -6.26 4.35
CA MET A 17 11.19 -6.37 3.54
C MET A 17 11.47 -6.02 2.08
N TYR A 18 12.34 -5.04 1.83
CA TYR A 18 12.67 -4.61 0.48
C TYR A 18 13.27 -5.72 -0.37
N SER A 19 14.15 -6.54 0.20
CA SER A 19 14.78 -7.65 -0.52
C SER A 19 13.78 -8.77 -0.78
N ILE A 20 12.89 -9.08 0.18
CA ILE A 20 11.83 -10.09 0.01
C ILE A 20 10.88 -9.70 -1.14
N PHE A 21 10.53 -8.41 -1.24
CA PHE A 21 9.58 -7.92 -2.23
C PHE A 21 10.22 -7.34 -3.50
N GLU A 22 11.55 -7.40 -3.66
CA GLU A 22 12.26 -6.78 -4.79
C GLU A 22 11.73 -7.26 -6.15
N HIS A 23 11.57 -8.58 -6.30
CA HIS A 23 11.04 -9.18 -7.52
C HIS A 23 9.60 -8.72 -7.81
N LEU A 24 8.75 -8.67 -6.78
CA LEU A 24 7.37 -8.19 -6.91
C LEU A 24 7.33 -6.72 -7.35
N MET A 25 8.14 -5.87 -6.72
CA MET A 25 8.25 -4.45 -7.06
C MET A 25 8.74 -4.26 -8.51
N SER A 26 9.74 -5.04 -8.93
CA SER A 26 10.26 -5.04 -10.29
C SER A 26 9.18 -5.41 -11.32
N SER A 27 8.44 -6.51 -11.08
CA SER A 27 7.35 -6.94 -11.96
C SER A 27 6.21 -5.92 -12.04
N MET A 28 5.83 -5.28 -10.93
CA MET A 28 4.80 -4.23 -10.94
C MET A 28 5.27 -3.00 -11.73
N ARG A 29 6.53 -2.56 -11.54
CA ARG A 29 7.10 -1.40 -12.25
C ARG A 29 7.17 -1.59 -13.77
N ALA A 30 7.20 -2.82 -14.25
CA ALA A 30 7.16 -3.12 -15.68
C ALA A 30 5.82 -2.76 -16.35
N VAL A 31 4.73 -2.66 -15.57
CA VAL A 31 3.36 -2.49 -16.09
C VAL A 31 2.57 -1.34 -15.43
N ALA A 32 3.07 -0.76 -14.34
CA ALA A 32 2.40 0.26 -13.55
C ALA A 32 3.40 1.24 -12.91
N THR A 33 2.91 2.43 -12.55
CA THR A 33 3.65 3.35 -11.69
C THR A 33 3.55 2.88 -10.25
N VAL A 34 4.67 2.48 -9.66
CA VAL A 34 4.71 2.03 -8.27
C VAL A 34 5.25 3.15 -7.39
N LYS A 35 4.42 3.65 -6.47
CA LYS A 35 4.85 4.59 -5.45
C LYS A 35 4.91 3.89 -4.10
N LEU A 36 6.10 3.76 -3.56
CA LEU A 36 6.32 3.24 -2.21
C LEU A 36 6.22 4.38 -1.19
N VAL A 37 5.54 4.12 -0.07
CA VAL A 37 5.46 5.04 1.07
C VAL A 37 5.71 4.32 2.38
N THR A 38 6.49 4.96 3.24
CA THR A 38 6.82 4.47 4.59
C THR A 38 6.13 5.28 5.69
N SER A 39 5.46 6.37 5.32
CA SER A 39 4.72 7.24 6.25
C SER A 39 3.21 7.07 6.06
N ALA A 40 2.50 6.86 7.17
CA ALA A 40 1.05 6.82 7.17
C ALA A 40 0.44 8.17 6.76
N GLU A 41 1.04 9.29 7.17
CA GLU A 41 0.58 10.63 6.78
C GLU A 41 0.69 10.83 5.26
N GLU A 42 1.80 10.39 4.66
CA GLU A 42 1.97 10.48 3.22
C GLU A 42 0.96 9.58 2.49
N ALA A 43 0.74 8.36 2.97
CA ALA A 43 -0.25 7.44 2.42
C ALA A 43 -1.66 8.05 2.42
N GLN A 44 -2.08 8.62 3.56
CA GLN A 44 -3.38 9.28 3.69
C GLN A 44 -3.53 10.45 2.73
N ARG A 45 -2.50 11.30 2.60
CA ARG A 45 -2.48 12.43 1.67
C ARG A 45 -2.66 11.98 0.21
N ILE A 46 -1.99 10.91 -0.20
CA ILE A 46 -2.10 10.36 -1.56
C ILE A 46 -3.48 9.75 -1.80
N LEU A 47 -4.04 9.06 -0.82
CA LEU A 47 -5.38 8.47 -0.92
C LEU A 47 -6.52 9.51 -0.99
N LEU A 48 -6.29 10.74 -0.54
CA LEU A 48 -7.23 11.87 -0.66
C LEU A 48 -6.94 12.80 -1.84
N SER A 49 -5.93 12.51 -2.67
CA SER A 49 -5.61 13.39 -3.79
C SER A 49 -6.71 13.38 -4.87
N ASP A 50 -6.71 14.40 -5.73
CA ASP A 50 -7.61 14.46 -6.89
C ASP A 50 -7.40 13.29 -7.88
N THR A 51 -6.23 12.66 -7.81
CA THR A 51 -5.81 11.51 -8.63
C THR A 51 -5.33 10.37 -7.73
N PRO A 52 -6.26 9.70 -7.01
CA PRO A 52 -5.88 8.62 -6.10
C PRO A 52 -5.32 7.44 -6.87
N PRO A 53 -4.54 6.56 -6.21
CA PRO A 53 -4.03 5.35 -6.85
C PRO A 53 -5.17 4.44 -7.27
N THR A 54 -4.91 3.59 -8.27
CA THR A 54 -5.87 2.57 -8.71
C THR A 54 -5.93 1.37 -7.75
N ALA A 55 -4.81 1.08 -7.10
CA ALA A 55 -4.71 0.03 -6.10
C ALA A 55 -3.72 0.40 -5.00
N VAL A 56 -3.93 -0.18 -3.82
CA VAL A 56 -3.02 -0.15 -2.69
C VAL A 56 -2.54 -1.57 -2.40
N LEU A 57 -1.24 -1.75 -2.22
CA LEU A 57 -0.64 -2.98 -1.72
C LEU A 57 0.03 -2.68 -0.38
N SER A 58 -0.41 -3.32 0.69
CA SER A 58 0.35 -3.33 1.96
C SER A 58 1.29 -4.52 1.96
N ILE A 59 2.60 -4.29 2.11
CA ILE A 59 3.58 -5.39 2.20
C ILE A 59 3.84 -5.82 3.65
N ASP A 60 3.42 -5.02 4.62
CA ASP A 60 3.39 -5.36 6.05
C ASP A 60 1.96 -5.37 6.60
N ALA A 61 1.83 -5.82 7.85
CA ALA A 61 0.58 -5.86 8.59
C ALA A 61 0.25 -4.53 9.29
N ALA A 62 1.07 -3.49 9.13
CA ALA A 62 0.97 -2.26 9.90
C ALA A 62 -0.42 -1.61 9.84
N PRO A 63 -1.12 -1.51 8.68
CA PRO A 63 -2.45 -0.91 8.67
C PRO A 63 -3.48 -1.61 9.58
N THR A 64 -3.20 -2.82 10.06
CA THR A 64 -4.08 -3.54 10.99
C THR A 64 -3.86 -3.16 12.47
N ASP A 65 -2.75 -2.51 12.82
CA ASP A 65 -2.48 -2.06 14.19
C ASP A 65 -3.37 -0.87 14.57
N ALA A 66 -3.74 -0.81 15.85
CA ALA A 66 -4.56 0.29 16.41
C ALA A 66 -3.94 1.69 16.17
N LYS A 67 -2.61 1.80 16.14
CA LYS A 67 -1.91 3.09 15.88
C LYS A 67 -2.14 3.64 14.46
N TYR A 68 -2.56 2.79 13.51
CA TYR A 68 -2.88 3.19 12.14
C TYR A 68 -4.39 3.13 11.85
N ALA A 69 -5.25 3.16 12.88
CA ALA A 69 -6.70 3.06 12.72
C ALA A 69 -7.30 4.06 11.71
N GLU A 70 -6.77 5.29 11.65
CA GLU A 70 -7.25 6.29 10.67
C GLU A 70 -6.90 5.89 9.24
N LEU A 71 -5.66 5.45 9.01
CA LEU A 71 -5.24 4.94 7.70
C LEU A 71 -6.08 3.71 7.31
N ASN A 72 -6.33 2.79 8.24
CA ASN A 72 -7.16 1.62 8.00
C ASN A 72 -8.59 2.01 7.59
N ASN A 73 -9.23 2.91 8.36
CA ASN A 73 -10.56 3.43 8.02
C ASN A 73 -10.57 4.08 6.63
N GLN A 74 -9.49 4.77 6.25
CA GLN A 74 -9.36 5.35 4.93
C GLN A 74 -9.18 4.29 3.83
N LEU A 75 -8.39 3.23 4.06
CA LEU A 75 -8.27 2.10 3.13
C LEU A 75 -9.62 1.41 2.93
N VAL A 76 -10.41 1.23 3.99
CA VAL A 76 -11.78 0.70 3.91
C VAL A 76 -12.68 1.62 3.08
N ARG A 77 -12.60 2.95 3.28
CA ARG A 77 -13.36 3.92 2.47
C ARG A 77 -12.95 3.86 0.99
N PHE A 78 -11.65 3.81 0.72
CA PHE A 78 -11.10 3.68 -0.64
C PHE A 78 -11.59 2.39 -1.33
N ALA A 79 -11.55 1.26 -0.63
CA ALA A 79 -12.04 -0.02 -1.15
C ALA A 79 -13.55 0.03 -1.45
N LYS A 80 -14.35 0.62 -0.56
CA LYS A 80 -15.80 0.79 -0.77
C LYS A 80 -16.15 1.70 -1.94
N ALA A 81 -15.26 2.65 -2.30
CA ALA A 81 -15.42 3.54 -3.45
C ALA A 81 -15.01 2.89 -4.79
N GLY A 82 -14.62 1.61 -4.79
CA GLY A 82 -14.21 0.87 -5.99
C GLY A 82 -12.70 0.74 -6.17
N GLY A 83 -11.90 1.30 -5.24
CA GLY A 83 -10.46 1.05 -5.19
C GLY A 83 -10.15 -0.39 -4.79
N THR A 84 -8.94 -0.86 -5.10
CA THR A 84 -8.48 -2.19 -4.68
C THR A 84 -7.45 -2.08 -3.57
N VAL A 85 -7.65 -2.79 -2.46
CA VAL A 85 -6.66 -2.90 -1.38
C VAL A 85 -6.23 -4.36 -1.25
N VAL A 86 -4.94 -4.62 -1.38
CA VAL A 86 -4.34 -5.95 -1.24
C VAL A 86 -3.40 -5.94 -0.03
N PHE A 87 -3.51 -6.96 0.81
CA PHE A 87 -2.57 -7.22 1.89
C PHE A 87 -1.66 -8.38 1.47
N GLY A 88 -0.42 -8.05 1.12
CA GLY A 88 0.66 -8.99 0.76
C GLY A 88 1.62 -9.19 1.91
N CYS A 89 1.10 -9.37 3.12
CA CYS A 89 1.87 -9.50 4.35
C CYS A 89 1.72 -10.92 4.96
N ASN A 90 2.50 -11.19 6.01
CA ASN A 90 2.37 -12.45 6.75
C ASN A 90 1.07 -12.46 7.54
N PHE A 91 0.14 -13.34 7.15
CA PHE A 91 -1.05 -13.63 7.93
C PHE A 91 -0.75 -14.75 8.93
N SER A 92 -0.85 -14.47 10.23
CA SER A 92 -0.69 -15.43 11.33
C SER A 92 0.48 -16.40 11.16
N GLY A 93 1.69 -15.99 11.55
CA GLY A 93 2.77 -16.91 11.88
C GLY A 93 2.61 -17.35 13.33
N HIS A 94 2.36 -18.63 13.56
CA HIS A 94 2.59 -19.25 14.87
C HIS A 94 4.07 -19.63 14.96
#